data_AF-G5JH66-F1
#
_entry.id   AF-G5JH66-F1
#
_cell.length_a   1.000
_cell.length_b   1.000
_cell.length_c   1.000
_cell.angle_alpha   90.00
_cell.angle_beta   90.00
_cell.angle_gamma   90.00
#
_symmetry.space_group_name_H-M   'P 1'
#
loop_
_entity.id
_entity.type
_entity.pdbx_description
1 polymer ?
#
loop_
_entity_poly.entity_id
_entity_poly.type
_entity_poly.pdbx_seq_one_letter_code
_entity_poly.pdbx_strand_id
1 'polypeptide(L)' 'MEKDNVNQPEHYTYGNIEIIDVIEQITKEYPPELAFAVGNAIKYLARANHKNGKEDIAKAKWYVQRVFDKWEG' A
#
# COMPACT_ATOMS: atom_id res chain seq x y z
N MET A 1 2.58 25.12 13.28
CA MET A 1 2.43 24.62 11.90
C MET A 1 1.26 23.66 11.91
N GLU A 2 0.27 23.92 11.07
CA GLU A 2 -0.93 23.11 10.98
C GLU A 2 -0.57 21.74 10.38
N LYS A 3 -1.04 20.66 11.01
CA LYS A 3 -0.81 19.29 10.51
C LYS A 3 -1.63 19.11 9.24
N ASP A 4 -0.98 19.12 8.09
CA ASP A 4 -1.62 18.78 6.82
C ASP A 4 -1.80 17.26 6.74
N ASN A 5 -2.90 16.78 7.33
CA ASN A 5 -3.23 15.36 7.30
C ASN A 5 -3.59 14.85 5.89
N VAL A 6 -3.75 15.75 4.90
CA VAL A 6 -4.07 15.39 3.52
C VAL A 6 -2.79 15.09 2.75
N ASN A 7 -1.78 15.96 2.87
CA ASN A 7 -0.52 15.82 2.14
C ASN A 7 0.60 15.14 2.95
N GLN A 8 0.49 15.07 4.28
CA GLN A 8 1.47 14.45 5.19
C GLN A 8 0.80 13.66 6.34
N PRO A 9 0.04 12.60 6.02
CA PRO A 9 -0.59 11.78 7.05
C PRO A 9 0.44 11.00 7.90
N GLU A 10 0.36 11.12 9.22
CA GLU A 10 1.26 10.44 10.19
C GLU A 10 1.30 8.91 10.08
N HIS A 11 0.30 8.29 9.46
CA HIS A 11 0.11 6.84 9.46
C HIS A 11 0.65 6.15 8.18
N TYR A 12 1.43 6.88 7.38
CA TYR A 12 1.92 6.43 6.07
C TYR A 12 3.39 6.79 5.79
N THR A 13 4.10 7.35 6.78
CA THR A 13 5.50 7.74 6.68
C THR A 13 6.40 6.77 7.44
N TYR A 14 7.40 6.20 6.75
CA TYR A 14 8.50 5.47 7.37
C TYR A 14 9.75 6.33 7.32
N GLY A 15 9.96 7.14 8.37
CA GLY A 15 11.02 8.15 8.38
C GLY A 15 10.74 9.25 7.36
N ASN A 16 11.60 9.37 6.34
CA ASN A 16 11.51 10.42 5.30
C ASN A 16 10.87 9.91 3.99
N ILE A 17 10.32 8.70 3.99
CA ILE A 17 9.76 8.08 2.79
C ILE A 17 8.23 8.06 2.93
N GLU A 18 7.56 8.71 1.98
CA GLU A 18 6.11 8.66 1.84
C GLU A 18 5.71 7.34 1.17
N ILE A 19 4.73 6.62 1.74
CA ILE A 19 4.31 5.33 1.16
C ILE A 19 3.76 5.47 -0.25
N ILE A 20 3.21 6.64 -0.61
CA ILE A 20 2.67 6.88 -1.94
C ILE A 20 3.76 6.82 -2.99
N ASP A 21 4.94 7.39 -2.72
CA ASP A 21 6.09 7.33 -3.63
C ASP A 21 6.55 5.88 -3.83
N VAL A 22 6.58 5.09 -2.75
CA VAL A 22 6.92 3.66 -2.82
C VAL A 22 5.90 2.90 -3.67
N ILE A 23 4.60 3.14 -3.46
CA ILE A 23 3.53 2.51 -4.23
C ILE A 23 3.65 2.88 -5.72
N GLU A 24 3.85 4.15 -6.03
CA GLU A 24 4.00 4.63 -7.41
C GLU A 24 5.22 4.01 -8.10
N GLN A 25 6.37 3.96 -7.44
CA GLN A 25 7.57 3.35 -8.04
C GLN A 25 7.42 1.85 -8.26
N ILE A 26 6.84 1.12 -7.30
CA ILE A 26 6.65 -0.34 -7.44
C ILE A 26 5.61 -0.65 -8.52
N THR A 27 4.48 0.07 -8.54
CA THR A 27 3.36 -0.27 -9.43
C THR A 27 3.57 0.11 -10.89
N LYS A 28 4.56 0.95 -11.22
CA LYS A 28 4.95 1.30 -12.61
C LYS A 28 5.33 0.09 -13.47
N GLU A 29 5.93 -0.92 -12.87
CA GLU A 29 6.40 -2.12 -13.57
C GLU A 29 5.31 -3.20 -13.67
N TYR A 30 4.14 -2.98 -13.04
CA TYR A 30 3.03 -3.94 -13.10
C TYR A 30 2.07 -3.59 -14.24
N PRO A 31 1.47 -4.61 -14.88
CA PRO A 31 0.32 -4.40 -15.74
C PRO A 31 -0.80 -3.63 -15.00
N PRO A 32 -1.52 -2.72 -15.67
CA PRO A 32 -2.56 -1.89 -15.03
C PRO A 32 -3.60 -2.69 -14.23
N GLU A 33 -3.93 -3.90 -14.68
CA GLU A 33 -4.87 -4.83 -14.04
C GLU A 33 -4.38 -5.40 -12.70
N LEU A 34 -3.07 -5.38 -12.45
CA LEU A 34 -2.44 -5.83 -11.20
C LEU A 34 -2.00 -4.65 -10.31
N ALA A 35 -1.59 -3.54 -10.92
CA ALA A 35 -1.04 -2.36 -10.24
C ALA A 35 -1.92 -1.87 -9.07
N PHE A 36 -3.23 -1.78 -9.28
CA PHE A 36 -4.16 -1.37 -8.22
C PHE A 36 -4.15 -2.33 -7.01
N ALA A 37 -4.09 -3.63 -7.25
CA ALA A 37 -4.09 -4.61 -6.19
C ALA A 37 -2.75 -4.60 -5.42
N VAL A 38 -1.63 -4.48 -6.14
CA VAL A 38 -0.29 -4.36 -5.57
C VAL A 38 -0.18 -3.12 -4.68
N GLY A 39 -0.58 -1.95 -5.18
CA GLY A 39 -0.53 -0.71 -4.41
C GLY A 39 -1.38 -0.76 -3.14
N ASN A 40 -2.57 -1.39 -3.19
CA ASN A 40 -3.38 -1.59 -2.00
C ASN A 40 -2.73 -2.54 -1.00
N ALA A 41 -2.14 -3.65 -1.46
CA ALA A 41 -1.44 -4.58 -0.58
C ALA A 41 -0.33 -3.87 0.21
N ILE A 42 0.52 -3.10 -0.49
CA ILE A 42 1.60 -2.30 0.12
C ILE A 42 1.04 -1.29 1.12
N LYS A 43 0.02 -0.52 0.72
CA LYS A 43 -0.64 0.46 1.59
C LYS A 43 -1.13 -0.17 2.90
N TYR A 44 -1.77 -1.34 2.83
CA TYR A 44 -2.29 -2.00 4.03
C TYR A 44 -1.18 -2.57 4.90
N LEU A 45 -0.12 -3.14 4.32
CA LEU A 45 1.05 -3.60 5.07
C LEU A 45 1.72 -2.44 5.82
N ALA A 46 1.93 -1.32 5.14
CA ALA A 46 2.49 -0.10 5.73
C ALA A 46 1.61 0.44 6.87
N ARG A 47 0.29 0.40 6.70
CA ARG A 47 -0.65 0.96 7.69
C ARG A 47 -0.85 0.08 8.92
N ALA A 48 -0.62 -1.23 8.82
CA ALA A 48 -1.02 -2.20 9.84
C ALA A 48 -0.47 -1.87 11.24
N ASN A 49 0.80 -1.46 11.34
CA ASN A 49 1.44 -1.12 12.62
C ASN A 49 0.96 0.20 13.24
N HIS A 50 0.25 1.04 12.46
CA HIS A 50 -0.14 2.39 12.87
C HIS A 50 -1.64 2.57 13.04
N LYS A 51 -2.48 1.65 12.53
CA LYS A 51 -3.94 1.80 12.54
C LYS A 51 -4.71 0.54 12.95
N ASN A 52 -4.88 -0.43 12.05
CA ASN A 52 -5.85 -1.52 12.27
C ASN A 52 -5.22 -2.92 12.47
N GLY A 53 -3.90 -3.02 12.60
CA GLY A 53 -3.21 -4.28 12.90
C GLY A 53 -3.64 -5.43 11.99
N LYS A 54 -4.15 -6.51 12.61
CA LYS A 54 -4.56 -7.74 11.91
C LYS A 54 -5.59 -7.52 10.80
N GLU A 55 -6.47 -6.52 10.91
CA GLU A 55 -7.46 -6.24 9.88
C GLU A 55 -6.79 -5.74 8.59
N ASP A 56 -5.81 -4.84 8.70
CA ASP A 56 -5.06 -4.37 7.54
C ASP A 56 -4.19 -5.50 6.97
N ILE A 57 -3.61 -6.37 7.80
CA ILE A 57 -2.93 -7.59 7.33
C ILE A 57 -3.88 -8.49 6.53
N ALA A 58 -5.12 -8.68 6.99
CA ALA A 58 -6.12 -9.48 6.27
C ALA A 58 -6.50 -8.85 4.92
N LYS A 59 -6.64 -7.52 4.86
CA LYS A 59 -6.87 -6.79 3.60
C LYS A 59 -5.69 -6.92 2.65
N ALA A 60 -4.46 -6.76 3.15
CA ALA A 60 -3.24 -6.96 2.35
C ALA A 60 -3.22 -8.37 1.74
N LYS A 61 -3.46 -9.40 2.56
CA LYS A 61 -3.56 -10.80 2.11
C LYS A 61 -4.59 -10.97 0.98
N TRP A 62 -5.76 -10.37 1.11
CA TRP A 62 -6.81 -10.45 0.08
C TRP A 62 -6.34 -9.86 -1.27
N TYR A 63 -5.66 -8.71 -1.25
CA TYR A 63 -5.13 -8.11 -2.48
C TYR A 63 -3.98 -8.92 -3.07
N VAL A 64 -3.07 -9.45 -2.24
CA VAL A 64 -1.99 -10.33 -2.71
C VAL A 64 -2.56 -11.58 -3.39
N GLN A 65 -3.61 -12.20 -2.82
CA GLN A 65 -4.24 -13.36 -3.44
C GLN A 65 -4.76 -13.05 -4.85
N ARG A 66 -5.37 -11.88 -5.06
CA ARG A 66 -5.86 -11.47 -6.38
C ARG A 66 -4.75 -11.26 -7.40
N VAL A 67 -3.60 -10.74 -6.95
CA VAL A 67 -2.42 -10.61 -7.82
C VAL A 67 -1.91 -11.99 -8.19
N PHE A 68 -1.80 -12.88 -7.20
CA PHE A 68 -1.37 -14.27 -7.39
C PHE A 68 -2.27 -15.03 -8.38
N ASP A 69 -3.60 -14.94 -8.22
CA ASP A 69 -4.56 -15.64 -9.07
C ASP A 69 -4.53 -15.19 -10.53
N LYS A 70 -4.08 -13.96 -10.79
CA LYS A 70 -3.99 -13.35 -12.12
C LYS A 70 -2.56 -13.30 -12.66
N TRP A 71 -1.63 -13.96 -11.99
CA TRP A 71 -0.23 -13.92 -12.36
C TRP A 71 0.04 -14.81 -13.58
N GLU A 72 0.05 -14.20 -14.76
CA GLU A 72 0.47 -14.81 -16.02
C GLU A 72 1.92 -14.39 -16.29
N GLY A 73 2.86 -15.11 -15.66
CA GLY A 73 4.30 -14.83 -15.75
C GLY A 73 4.91 -15.06 -17.12
#